data_AF-A0A8S4FLU9-F1
#
_entry.id   AF-A0A8S4FLU9-F1
#
_cell.length_a   1.000
_cell.length_b   1.000
_cell.length_c   1.000
_cell.angle_alpha   90.00
_cell.angle_beta   90.00
_cell.angle_gamma   90.00
#
_symmetry.space_group_name_H-M   'P 1'
#
loop_
_entity.id
_entity.type
_entity.pdbx_description
1 polymer ?
#
loop_
_entity_poly.entity_id
_entity_poly.type
_entity_poly.pdbx_seq_one_letter_code
_entity_poly.pdbx_strand_id
1 'polypeptide(L)' 'MRYETYKATLKKIPATRLSRLTEALANYDPVLNEYFFDRHPGVFAQVLNYYR' A
#
# COMPACT_ATOMS: atom_id res chain seq x y z
N MET A 1 -0.69 -8.70 -9.59
CA MET A 1 -1.81 -7.74 -9.77
C MET A 1 -1.34 -6.40 -9.23
N ARG A 2 -1.49 -5.31 -9.99
CA ARG A 2 -1.05 -3.96 -9.60
C ARG A 2 -2.24 -3.16 -9.07
N TYR A 3 -2.02 -2.38 -8.04
CA TYR A 3 -3.03 -1.50 -7.46
C TYR A 3 -2.47 -0.10 -7.25
N GLU A 4 -3.32 0.90 -7.47
CA GLU A 4 -2.93 2.31 -7.38
C GLU A 4 -3.94 3.08 -6.52
N THR A 5 -3.43 3.95 -5.66
CA THR A 5 -4.23 4.81 -4.79
C THR A 5 -3.42 6.03 -4.35
N TYR A 6 -4.09 7.04 -3.82
CA TYR A 6 -3.41 8.24 -3.32
C TYR A 6 -2.75 7.97 -1.97
N LYS A 7 -1.56 8.56 -1.74
CA LYS A 7 -0.91 8.56 -0.41
C LYS A 7 -1.86 9.11 0.67
N ALA A 8 -2.66 10.13 0.34
CA ALA A 8 -3.66 10.70 1.25
C ALA A 8 -4.75 9.68 1.67
N THR A 9 -5.20 8.81 0.77
CA THR A 9 -6.16 7.74 1.09
C THR A 9 -5.60 6.80 2.16
N LEU A 10 -4.34 6.39 2.02
CA LEU A 10 -3.68 5.51 3.00
C LEU A 10 -3.47 6.17 4.37
N LYS A 11 -3.45 7.51 4.44
CA LYS A 11 -3.30 8.28 5.69
C LYS A 11 -4.61 8.50 6.44
N LYS A 12 -5.78 8.27 5.82
CA LYS A 12 -7.10 8.44 6.47
C LYS A 12 -7.26 7.60 7.74
N ILE A 13 -6.68 6.39 7.75
CA ILE A 13 -6.72 5.49 8.91
C ILE A 13 -5.28 5.35 9.44
N PRO A 14 -4.94 6.05 10.53
CA PRO A 14 -3.60 6.01 11.09
C PRO A 14 -3.29 4.64 11.73
N ALA A 15 -2.03 4.44 12.08
CA ALA A 15 -1.53 3.24 12.78
C ALA A 15 -1.69 1.92 12.01
N THR A 16 -2.03 1.97 10.73
CA THR A 16 -2.03 0.81 9.83
C THR A 16 -0.68 0.66 9.13
N ARG A 17 -0.38 -0.52 8.59
CA ARG A 17 0.84 -0.75 7.81
C ARG A 17 0.90 0.15 6.57
N LEU A 18 -0.22 0.31 5.86
CA LEU A 18 -0.28 1.14 4.65
C LEU A 18 -0.21 2.65 4.96
N SER A 19 -0.64 3.08 6.14
CA SER A 19 -0.46 4.49 6.58
C SER A 19 1.01 4.85 6.86
N ARG A 20 1.90 3.86 7.01
CA ARG A 20 3.31 4.04 7.39
C ARG A 20 4.29 3.69 6.27
N LEU A 21 3.83 3.66 5.02
CA LEU A 21 4.72 3.44 3.88
C LEU A 21 5.76 4.55 3.79
N THR A 22 7.02 4.16 3.67
CA THR A 22 8.18 5.02 3.47
C THR A 22 9.15 4.35 2.50
N GLU A 23 9.98 5.15 1.85
CA GLU A 23 10.99 4.67 0.88
C GLU A 23 12.13 3.90 1.55
N ALA A 24 12.22 3.94 2.89
CA ALA A 24 13.17 3.17 3.68
C ALA A 24 12.72 1.71 3.92
N LEU A 25 11.50 1.34 3.52
CA LEU A 25 11.01 -0.01 3.70
C LEU A 25 11.68 -0.97 2.71
N ALA A 26 12.04 -2.17 3.18
CA ALA A 26 12.68 -3.20 2.35
C ALA A 26 11.82 -3.69 1.18
N ASN A 27 10.51 -3.42 1.19
CA ASN A 27 9.60 -3.79 0.12
C ASN A 27 9.29 -2.64 -0.85
N TYR A 28 9.98 -1.51 -0.74
CA TYR A 28 9.93 -0.42 -1.70
C TYR A 28 10.96 -0.63 -2.81
N ASP A 29 10.52 -0.54 -4.07
CA ASP A 29 11.37 -0.55 -5.25
C ASP A 29 11.58 0.91 -5.74
N PRO A 30 12.80 1.47 -5.65
CA PRO A 30 13.07 2.84 -6.06
C PRO A 30 13.13 3.03 -7.59
N VAL A 31 13.31 1.97 -8.37
CA VAL A 31 13.34 2.02 -9.83
C VAL A 31 11.92 2.15 -10.38
N LEU A 32 10.99 1.37 -9.82
CA LEU A 32 9.60 1.34 -10.22
C LEU A 32 8.70 2.28 -9.39
N ASN A 33 9.22 2.82 -8.29
CA ASN A 33 8.50 3.65 -7.32
C ASN A 33 7.22 2.95 -6.80
N GLU A 34 7.35 1.69 -6.41
CA GLU A 34 6.23 0.85 -5.95
C GLU A 34 6.58 0.01 -4.73
N TYR A 35 5.55 -0.56 -4.11
CA TYR A 35 5.70 -1.46 -2.97
C TYR A 35 5.25 -2.86 -3.34
N PHE A 36 6.10 -3.85 -3.08
CA PHE A 36 5.75 -5.26 -3.27
C PHE A 36 5.17 -5.88 -2.00
N PHE A 37 4.15 -6.72 -2.17
CA PHE A 37 3.57 -7.51 -1.10
C PHE A 37 3.33 -8.94 -1.59
N ASP A 38 4.08 -9.90 -1.05
CA ASP A 38 3.89 -11.32 -1.31
C ASP A 38 2.68 -11.86 -0.52
N ARG A 39 1.47 -11.46 -0.93
CA ARG A 39 0.19 -11.72 -0.26
C ARG A 39 -0.91 -12.04 -1.27
N HIS A 40 -2.00 -12.64 -0.78
CA HIS A 40 -3.10 -13.07 -1.64
C HIS A 40 -3.76 -11.88 -2.39
N PRO A 41 -3.69 -11.83 -3.74
CA PRO A 41 -4.19 -10.69 -4.49
C PRO A 41 -5.70 -10.50 -4.38
N GLY A 42 -6.49 -11.57 -4.20
CA GLY A 42 -7.95 -11.49 -4.15
C GLY A 42 -8.50 -10.59 -3.03
N VAL A 43 -7.74 -10.44 -1.94
CA VAL A 43 -8.17 -9.69 -0.74
C VAL A 43 -7.70 -8.23 -0.78
N PHE A 44 -6.67 -7.90 -1.56
CA PHE A 44 -6.04 -6.58 -1.49
C PHE A 44 -6.97 -5.45 -1.97
N ALA A 45 -7.86 -5.73 -2.93
CA ALA A 45 -8.91 -4.80 -3.34
C ALA A 45 -9.82 -4.39 -2.17
N GLN A 46 -10.19 -5.35 -1.31
CA GLN A 46 -11.01 -5.09 -0.12
C GLN A 46 -10.25 -4.27 0.91
N VAL A 47 -8.95 -4.55 1.08
CA VAL A 47 -8.07 -3.75 1.96
C VAL A 47 -8.03 -2.30 1.51
N LEU A 48 -7.87 -2.01 0.22
CA LEU A 48 -7.86 -0.63 -0.28
C LEU A 48 -9.23 0.05 -0.14
N ASN A 49 -10.33 -0.68 -0.34
CA ASN A 49 -11.68 -0.15 -0.14
C ASN A 49 -11.93 0.27 1.31
N TYR A 50 -11.30 -0.38 2.30
CA TYR A 50 -11.41 0.02 3.70
C TYR A 50 -10.89 1.44 3.99
N TYR A 51 -9.97 1.97 3.16
CA TYR A 51 -9.45 3.34 3.30
C TYR A 51 -10.23 4.38 2.49
N ARG A 52 -11.18 4.00 1.65
CA ARG A 52 -11.92 4.95 0.79
C ARG A 52 -13.02 5.63 1.57
#